data_AF-A0A8S2ZZZ9-F1
#
_entry.id   AF-A0A8S2ZZZ9-F1
#
_cell.length_a   1.000
_cell.length_b   1.000
_cell.length_c   1.000
_cell.angle_alpha   90.00
_cell.angle_beta   90.00
_cell.angle_gamma   90.00
#
_symmetry.space_group_name_H-M   'P 1'
#
loop_
_entity.id
_entity.type
_entity.pdbx_description
1 polymer ?
#
loop_
_entity_poly.entity_id
_entity_poly.type
_entity_poly.pdbx_seq_one_letter_code
_entity_poly.pdbx_strand_id
1 'polypeptide(L)' 'VMHAQYFGAAGAILYNDPADYSPFGISPDQVYDQKWYMPPSGAQRGSAFISNGDPLTPIYPS' A
#
# COMPACT_ATOMS: atom_id res chain seq x y z
N VAL A 1 0.24 -9.73 3.61
CA VAL A 1 1.08 -10.77 2.95
C VAL A 1 1.24 -12.02 3.80
N MET A 2 1.70 -11.92 5.05
CA MET A 2 1.91 -13.07 5.96
C MET A 2 0.70 -14.03 6.07
N HIS A 3 -0.51 -13.51 6.27
CA HIS A 3 -1.72 -14.35 6.32
C HIS A 3 -1.98 -15.11 5.01
N ALA A 4 -1.88 -14.44 3.86
CA ALA A 4 -2.07 -15.10 2.56
C ALA A 4 -1.07 -16.25 2.37
N GLN A 5 0.20 -16.04 2.76
CA GLN A 5 1.22 -17.08 2.75
C GLN A 5 0.87 -18.25 3.69
N TYR A 6 0.40 -17.98 4.91
CA TYR A 6 -0.01 -19.04 5.85
C TYR A 6 -1.12 -19.94 5.31
N PHE A 7 -2.01 -19.40 4.47
CA PHE A 7 -3.08 -20.16 3.82
C PHE A 7 -2.69 -20.70 2.43
N GLY A 8 -1.40 -20.69 2.07
CA GLY A 8 -0.89 -21.32 0.85
C GLY A 8 -1.10 -20.53 -0.44
N ALA A 9 -1.36 -19.22 -0.35
CA ALA A 9 -1.45 -18.38 -1.55
C ALA A 9 -0.08 -18.27 -2.24
N ALA A 10 -0.06 -18.41 -3.58
CA ALA A 10 1.16 -18.24 -4.38
C ALA A 10 1.64 -16.78 -4.47
N GLY A 11 0.76 -15.83 -4.19
CA GLY A 11 1.03 -14.40 -4.22
C GLY A 11 -0.14 -13.58 -3.67
N ALA A 12 0.06 -12.28 -3.51
CA ALA A 12 -0.97 -11.35 -3.07
C ALA A 12 -0.89 -10.07 -3.90
N ILE A 13 -2.06 -9.55 -4.30
CA ILE A 13 -2.22 -8.24 -4.94
C ILE A 13 -2.83 -7.31 -3.90
N LEU A 14 -2.18 -6.18 -3.63
CA LEU A 14 -2.73 -5.11 -2.81
C LEU A 14 -3.07 -3.93 -3.72
N TYR A 15 -4.27 -3.39 -3.54
CA TYR A 15 -4.73 -2.19 -4.24
C TYR A 15 -5.44 -1.27 -3.24
N ASN A 16 -5.52 0.02 -3.57
CA ASN A 16 -6.18 1.02 -2.75
C ASN A 16 -7.63 1.18 -3.23
N ASP A 17 -8.60 0.90 -2.35
CA ASP A 17 -10.01 1.02 -2.70
C ASP A 17 -10.44 2.50 -2.80
N PRO A 18 -11.12 2.93 -3.87
CA PRO A 18 -11.64 4.29 -3.98
C PRO A 18 -12.58 4.68 -2.82
N ALA A 19 -13.32 3.76 -2.22
CA ALA A 19 -14.19 4.07 -1.08
C ALA A 19 -13.39 4.62 0.11
N ASP A 20 -12.15 4.15 0.29
CA ASP A 20 -11.27 4.58 1.38
C ASP A 20 -10.37 5.76 0.98
N TYR A 21 -9.87 5.76 -0.26
CA TYR A 21 -8.81 6.69 -0.71
C TYR A 21 -9.30 7.80 -1.66
N SER A 22 -10.50 7.68 -2.22
CA SER A 22 -11.12 8.70 -3.09
C SER A 22 -12.67 8.65 -3.00
N PRO A 23 -13.24 8.89 -1.80
CA PRO A 23 -14.66 8.63 -1.53
C PRO A 23 -15.63 9.47 -2.37
N PHE A 24 -15.15 10.58 -2.92
CA PHE A 24 -15.95 11.48 -3.75
C PHE A 24 -15.95 11.11 -5.24
N GLY A 25 -15.19 10.07 -5.63
CA GLY A 25 -15.09 9.56 -6.99
C GLY A 25 -13.67 9.63 -7.56
N ILE A 26 -13.46 9.09 -8.75
CA ILE A 26 -12.13 8.92 -9.38
C ILE A 26 -11.95 9.75 -10.67
N SER A 27 -12.92 10.60 -10.98
CA SER A 27 -12.85 11.49 -12.14
C SER A 27 -11.71 12.50 -11.99
N PRO A 28 -11.12 13.03 -13.08
CA PRO A 28 -9.96 13.93 -13.01
C PRO A 28 -10.18 15.20 -12.17
N ASP A 29 -11.43 15.65 -12.04
CA ASP A 29 -11.84 16.80 -11.20
C ASP A 29 -11.99 16.47 -9.71
N GLN A 30 -11.90 15.20 -9.35
CA GLN A 30 -12.13 14.70 -8.00
C GLN A 30 -10.87 14.13 -7.34
N VAL A 31 -9.79 13.98 -8.09
CA VAL A 31 -8.53 13.38 -7.65
C VAL A 31 -7.36 14.36 -7.75
N TYR A 32 -6.15 13.89 -7.46
CA TYR A 32 -4.93 14.69 -7.49
C TYR A 32 -4.70 15.41 -8.83
N ASP A 33 -4.03 16.55 -8.68
CA ASP A 33 -3.95 17.77 -9.50
C ASP A 33 -5.10 18.78 -9.27
N GLN A 34 -6.31 18.35 -8.88
CA GLN A 34 -7.43 19.24 -8.56
C GLN A 34 -7.91 19.16 -7.11
N LYS A 35 -7.81 17.98 -6.50
CA LYS A 35 -8.14 17.72 -5.09
C LYS A 35 -7.03 16.92 -4.41
N TRP A 36 -7.23 16.57 -3.14
CA TRP A 36 -6.25 15.80 -2.36
C TRP A 36 -6.46 14.27 -2.45
N TYR A 37 -7.42 13.79 -3.24
CA TYR A 37 -7.69 12.35 -3.30
C TYR A 37 -6.78 11.60 -4.27
N MET A 38 -6.63 10.30 -4.05
CA MET A 38 -5.72 9.48 -4.86
C MET A 38 -6.22 9.35 -6.30
N PRO A 39 -5.38 9.62 -7.33
CA PRO A 39 -5.74 9.36 -8.71
C PRO A 39 -5.83 7.85 -8.98
N PRO A 40 -6.61 7.41 -10.00
CA PRO A 40 -6.80 6.00 -10.31
C PRO A 40 -5.51 5.28 -10.75
N SER A 41 -4.50 6.01 -11.22
CA SER A 41 -3.17 5.48 -11.54
C SER A 41 -2.22 5.44 -10.33
N GLY A 42 -2.63 5.96 -9.17
CA GLY A 42 -1.84 5.95 -7.95
C GLY A 42 -1.77 4.55 -7.34
N ALA A 43 -0.61 4.18 -6.79
CA ALA A 43 -0.44 2.95 -6.04
C ALA A 43 0.39 3.23 -4.78
N GLN A 44 -0.08 2.73 -3.64
CA GLN A 44 0.65 2.88 -2.38
C GLN A 44 1.90 1.99 -2.36
N ARG A 45 3.07 2.60 -2.16
CA ARG A 45 4.30 1.89 -1.84
C ARG A 45 4.42 1.68 -0.33
N GLY A 46 5.15 0.65 0.07
CA GLY A 46 5.42 0.34 1.46
C GLY A 46 6.26 -0.92 1.60
N SER A 47 6.89 -1.08 2.77
CA SER A 47 7.61 -2.32 3.08
C SER A 47 6.63 -3.44 3.42
N ALA A 48 6.86 -4.63 2.88
CA ALA A 48 6.18 -5.86 3.31
C ALA A 48 6.91 -6.56 4.46
N PHE A 49 8.03 -5.97 4.94
CA PHE A 49 8.79 -6.49 6.07
C PHE A 49 7.99 -6.35 7.38
N ILE A 50 8.09 -7.37 8.23
CA ILE A 50 7.24 -7.50 9.43
C ILE A 50 7.89 -6.84 10.66
N SER A 51 9.23 -6.72 10.66
CA SER A 51 9.99 -6.13 11.76
C SER A 51 10.43 -4.69 11.45
N ASN A 52 11.06 -4.05 12.44
CA ASN A 52 11.61 -2.70 12.32
C ASN A 52 13.14 -2.74 12.22
N GLY A 53 13.73 -1.74 11.57
CA GLY A 53 15.18 -1.60 11.40
C GLY A 53 15.75 -2.39 10.22
N ASP A 54 17.08 -2.42 10.12
CA ASP A 54 17.77 -3.24 9.13
C ASP A 54 17.48 -4.74 9.39
N PRO A 55 16.93 -5.47 8.40
CA PRO A 55 16.67 -6.90 8.53
C PRO A 55 17.92 -7.74 8.86
N LEU A 56 19.12 -7.28 8.51
CA LEU A 56 20.36 -8.04 8.65
C LEU A 56 21.13 -7.75 9.94
N THR A 57 20.86 -6.62 10.62
CA THR A 57 21.50 -6.24 11.89
C THR A 57 20.49 -5.95 13.01
N PRO A 58 19.68 -6.93 13.45
CA PRO A 58 18.71 -6.68 14.52
C PRO A 58 19.41 -6.24 15.81
N ILE A 59 18.94 -5.16 16.42
CA ILE A 59 19.40 -4.64 17.73
C ILE A 59 20.83 -4.02 17.69
N TYR A 60 21.48 -3.98 16.53
CA TYR A 60 22.78 -3.33 16.33
C TYR A 60 22.68 -2.16 15.35
N PRO A 61 23.57 -1.15 15.45
CA PRO A 61 23.66 -0.11 14.42
C PRO A 61 24.21 -0.70 13.12
N SER A 62 23.66 -0.23 12.01
CA SER A 62 24.09 -0.55 10.64
C SER A 62 25.21 0.37 10.17
#